data_AF-A0A1Z1W357-F1
#
_entry.id   AF-A0A1Z1W357-F1
#
_cell.length_a   1.000
_cell.length_b   1.000
_cell.length_c   1.000
_cell.angle_alpha   90.00
_cell.angle_beta   90.00
_cell.angle_gamma   90.00
#
_symmetry.space_group_name_H-M   'P 1'
#
loop_
_entity.id
_entity.type
_entity.pdbx_description
1 polymer ?
#
loop_
_entity_poly.entity_id
_entity_poly.type
_entity_poly.pdbx_seq_one_letter_code
_entity_poly.pdbx_strand_id
1 'polypeptide(L)'
;MDGKPMMAVAVKEFESLLATRRQLGSQTARLRMLRDTLVDVTEFLDTLVEALDDDTPPRTPSSGPADTRPELVTEIRRRAHQMRAVTGAGRTGRGGRSPERPRT
;
A
#
# COMPACT_ATOMS: atom_id res chain seq x y z
N MET A 1 29.12 28.00 14.81
CA MET A 1 28.12 28.75 14.02
C MET A 1 27.99 28.05 12.68
N ASP A 2 27.19 26.99 12.59
CA ASP A 2 26.90 26.31 11.30
C ASP A 2 25.85 27.12 10.54
N GLY A 3 26.29 28.27 9.99
CA GLY A 3 25.47 29.09 9.12
C GLY A 3 25.33 28.38 7.77
N LYS A 4 24.13 27.90 7.44
CA LYS A 4 23.85 27.38 6.10
C LYS A 4 24.25 28.44 5.06
N PRO A 5 25.04 28.08 4.02
CA PRO A 5 25.46 29.05 3.01
C PRO A 5 24.25 29.65 2.33
N MET A 6 24.13 30.97 2.40
CA MET A 6 23.07 31.73 1.74
C MET A 6 23.46 31.88 0.26
N MET A 7 22.84 31.11 -0.62
CA MET A 7 23.03 31.27 -2.06
C MET A 7 22.07 32.33 -2.59
N ALA A 8 22.61 33.39 -3.19
CA ALA A 8 21.82 34.32 -4.00
C ALA A 8 21.52 33.63 -5.35
N VAL A 9 20.24 33.47 -5.67
CA VAL A 9 19.76 32.82 -6.90
C VAL A 9 18.94 33.84 -7.68
N ALA A 10 19.01 33.82 -9.01
CA ALA A 10 18.18 34.72 -9.82
C ALA A 10 16.69 34.39 -9.61
N VAL A 11 15.80 35.39 -9.63
CA VAL A 11 14.36 35.20 -9.38
C VAL A 11 13.76 34.09 -10.26
N LYS A 12 14.14 34.05 -11.55
CA LYS A 12 13.70 33.03 -12.50
C LYS A 12 14.14 31.60 -12.12
N GLU A 13 15.34 31.46 -11.57
CA GLU A 13 15.87 30.17 -11.11
C GLU A 13 15.16 29.72 -9.83
N PHE A 14 14.87 30.65 -8.93
CA PHE A 14 14.07 30.38 -7.73
C PHE A 14 12.64 29.92 -8.06
N GLU A 15 11.98 30.56 -9.02
CA GLU A 15 10.65 30.14 -9.49
C GLU A 15 10.68 28.74 -10.13
N SER A 16 11.70 28.45 -10.92
CA SER A 16 11.92 27.12 -11.51
C SER A 16 12.09 26.06 -10.43
N LEU A 17 12.91 26.32 -9.41
CA LEU A 17 13.11 25.40 -8.27
C LEU A 17 11.81 25.17 -7.49
N LEU A 18 11.00 26.21 -7.29
CA LEU A 18 9.69 26.07 -6.66
C LEU A 18 8.73 25.23 -7.50
N ALA A 19 8.72 25.41 -8.82
CA ALA A 19 7.90 24.61 -9.73
C ALA A 19 8.31 23.14 -9.66
N THR A 20 9.61 22.83 -9.73
CA THR A 20 10.13 21.46 -9.59
C THR A 20 9.75 20.86 -8.23
N ARG A 21 9.89 21.62 -7.14
CA ARG A 21 9.49 21.17 -5.79
C ARG A 21 7.99 20.83 -5.72
N ARG A 22 7.13 21.67 -6.29
CA ARG A 22 5.68 21.43 -6.35
C ARG A 22 5.36 20.18 -7.17
N GLN A 23 6.00 20.02 -8.32
CA GLN A 23 5.83 18.85 -9.19
C GLN A 23 6.24 17.56 -8.47
N LEU A 24 7.42 17.54 -7.84
CA LEU A 24 7.87 16.39 -7.06
C LEU A 24 6.95 16.10 -5.87
N GLY A 25 6.43 17.15 -5.21
CA GLY A 25 5.43 16.99 -4.15
C GLY A 25 4.14 16.33 -4.64
N SER A 26 3.62 16.76 -5.79
CA SER A 26 2.44 16.18 -6.43
C SER A 26 2.66 14.72 -6.85
N GLN A 27 3.83 14.41 -7.43
CA GLN A 27 4.19 13.03 -7.78
C GLN A 27 4.29 12.14 -6.54
N THR A 28 4.89 12.65 -5.46
CA THR A 28 4.97 11.92 -4.18
C THR A 28 3.58 11.63 -3.62
N ALA A 29 2.64 12.59 -3.71
CA ALA A 29 1.26 12.38 -3.27
C ALA A 29 0.56 11.29 -4.11
N ARG A 30 0.72 11.30 -5.43
CA ARG A 30 0.17 10.25 -6.31
C ARG A 30 0.73 8.87 -6.00
N LEU A 31 2.03 8.76 -5.73
CA LEU A 31 2.66 7.50 -5.36
C LEU A 31 2.13 6.95 -4.03
N ARG A 32 1.84 7.83 -3.05
CA ARG A 32 1.18 7.41 -1.80
C ARG A 32 -0.22 6.89 -2.04
N MET A 33 -1.03 7.62 -2.81
CA MET A 33 -2.39 7.16 -3.17
C MET A 33 -2.36 5.81 -3.88
N LEU A 34 -1.45 5.63 -4.84
CA LEU A 34 -1.28 4.35 -5.53
C LEU A 34 -0.88 3.23 -4.56
N ARG A 35 0.02 3.52 -3.62
CA ARG A 35 0.41 2.56 -2.58
C ARG A 35 -0.79 2.14 -1.74
N ASP A 36 -1.61 3.09 -1.32
CA ASP A 36 -2.77 2.84 -0.48
C ASP A 36 -3.82 1.99 -1.23
N THR A 37 -4.11 2.31 -2.50
CA THR A 37 -4.97 1.47 -3.35
C THR A 37 -4.43 0.05 -3.52
N LEU A 38 -3.11 -0.12 -3.68
CA LEU A 38 -2.51 -1.45 -3.79
C LEU A 38 -2.64 -2.24 -2.49
N VAL A 39 -2.60 -1.58 -1.33
CA VAL A 39 -2.86 -2.21 -0.02
C VAL A 39 -4.32 -2.67 0.05
N ASP A 40 -5.28 -1.80 -0.28
CA ASP A 40 -6.71 -2.15 -0.27
C ASP A 40 -7.02 -3.37 -1.17
N VAL A 41 -6.41 -3.43 -2.36
CA VAL A 41 -6.56 -4.57 -3.27
C VAL A 41 -5.99 -5.85 -2.65
N THR A 42 -4.85 -5.78 -1.94
CA THR A 42 -4.31 -6.98 -1.27
C THR A 42 -5.22 -7.50 -0.14
N GLU A 43 -5.89 -6.61 0.60
CA GLU A 43 -6.84 -7.00 1.64
C GLU A 43 -8.11 -7.62 1.05
N PHE A 44 -8.59 -7.06 -0.07
CA PHE A 44 -9.71 -7.65 -0.82
C PHE A 44 -9.39 -9.06 -1.33
N LEU A 45 -8.18 -9.27 -1.86
CA LEU A 45 -7.75 -10.58 -2.36
C LEU A 45 -7.63 -11.63 -1.24
N ASP A 46 -7.20 -11.23 -0.03
CA ASP A 46 -7.20 -12.13 1.12
C ASP A 46 -8.64 -12.53 1.51
N THR A 47 -9.55 -11.55 1.61
CA THR A 47 -10.98 -11.81 1.91
C THR A 47 -11.60 -12.76 0.89
N LEU A 48 -11.27 -12.59 -0.40
CA LEU A 48 -11.77 -13.43 -1.47
C LEU A 48 -11.24 -14.87 -1.36
N VAL A 49 -9.99 -15.05 -0.91
CA VAL A 49 -9.43 -16.37 -0.63
C VAL A 49 -10.13 -17.03 0.56
N GLU A 50 -10.39 -16.29 1.65
CA GLU A 50 -11.11 -16.81 2.82
C GLU A 50 -12.52 -17.28 2.43
N ALA A 51 -13.27 -16.47 1.68
CA ALA A 51 -14.60 -16.85 1.19
C ALA A 51 -14.55 -18.07 0.25
N LEU A 52 -13.50 -18.19 -0.56
CA LEU A 52 -13.30 -19.36 -1.42
C LEU A 52 -12.88 -20.61 -0.65
N ASP A 53 -12.26 -20.50 0.52
CA ASP A 53 -11.92 -21.67 1.34
C ASP A 53 -13.16 -22.15 2.14
N ASP A 54 -13.98 -21.23 2.65
CA ASP A 54 -15.18 -21.52 3.47
C ASP A 54 -16.31 -22.23 2.70
N ASP A 55 -16.44 -21.94 1.40
CA ASP A 55 -17.52 -22.47 0.55
C ASP A 55 -17.13 -23.82 -0.08
N THR A 56 -16.37 -24.64 0.67
CA THR A 56 -15.95 -26.00 0.29
C THR A 56 -16.85 -27.04 0.97
N PRO A 57 -17.87 -27.59 0.28
CA PRO A 57 -18.65 -28.71 0.82
C PRO A 57 -17.76 -29.96 1.00
N PRO A 58 -18.07 -30.84 1.97
CA PRO A 58 -17.30 -32.07 2.19
C PRO A 58 -17.26 -32.90 0.91
N ARG A 59 -16.05 -33.19 0.44
CA ARG A 59 -15.76 -33.88 -0.83
C ARG A 59 -16.53 -35.20 -0.94
N THR A 60 -17.65 -35.21 -1.63
CA THR A 60 -18.15 -36.41 -2.31
C THR A 60 -17.29 -36.63 -3.55
N PRO A 61 -16.85 -37.86 -3.87
CA PRO A 61 -16.06 -38.14 -5.06
C PRO A 61 -16.94 -37.93 -6.30
N SER A 62 -17.00 -36.69 -6.77
CA SER A 62 -17.73 -36.31 -7.98
C SER A 62 -16.80 -36.49 -9.18
N SER A 63 -17.21 -37.33 -10.11
CA SER A 63 -16.53 -37.59 -11.39
C SER A 63 -16.73 -36.43 -12.39
N GLY A 64 -16.64 -35.19 -11.91
CA GLY A 64 -16.83 -33.96 -12.66
C GLY A 64 -15.49 -33.35 -13.14
N PRO A 65 -15.54 -32.28 -13.95
CA PRO A 65 -14.34 -31.61 -14.48
C PRO A 65 -13.40 -31.20 -13.35
N ALA A 66 -12.09 -31.25 -13.62
CA ALA A 66 -11.04 -31.00 -12.64
C ALA A 66 -11.30 -29.71 -11.84
N ASP A 67 -11.25 -29.82 -10.52
CA ASP A 67 -11.42 -28.69 -9.61
C ASP A 67 -10.23 -27.73 -9.75
N THR A 68 -10.42 -26.61 -10.45
CA THR A 68 -9.40 -25.57 -10.70
C THR A 68 -9.34 -24.51 -9.60
N ARG A 69 -10.26 -24.57 -8.62
CA ARG A 69 -10.33 -23.68 -7.46
C ARG A 69 -9.02 -23.63 -6.63
N PRO A 70 -8.32 -24.74 -6.32
CA PRO A 70 -7.05 -24.69 -5.58
C PRO A 70 -5.93 -23.95 -6.34
N GLU A 71 -5.90 -24.04 -7.67
CA GLU A 71 -4.92 -23.30 -8.49
C GLU A 71 -5.20 -21.80 -8.45
N LEU A 72 -6.48 -21.41 -8.53
CA LEU A 72 -6.91 -20.02 -8.43
C LEU A 72 -6.55 -19.41 -7.06
N VAL A 73 -6.86 -20.10 -5.96
CA VAL A 73 -6.52 -19.65 -4.60
C VAL A 73 -5.00 -19.49 -4.44
N THR A 74 -4.22 -20.44 -4.96
CA THR A 74 -2.76 -20.39 -4.92
C THR A 74 -2.23 -19.18 -5.69
N GLU A 75 -2.77 -18.90 -6.88
CA GLU A 75 -2.37 -17.76 -7.69
C GLU A 75 -2.75 -16.41 -7.06
N ILE A 76 -3.93 -16.32 -6.44
CA ILE A 76 -4.37 -15.12 -5.71
C ILE A 76 -3.42 -14.83 -4.54
N ARG A 77 -3.11 -15.85 -3.72
CA ARG A 77 -2.16 -15.73 -2.60
C ARG A 77 -0.78 -15.29 -3.07
N ARG A 78 -0.29 -15.87 -4.18
CA ARG A 78 1.00 -15.51 -4.78
C ARG A 78 1.03 -14.04 -5.19
N ARG A 79 -0.01 -13.55 -5.88
CA ARG A 79 -0.11 -12.15 -6.32
C ARG A 79 -0.24 -11.18 -5.16
N ALA A 80 -1.05 -11.51 -4.17
CA ALA A 80 -1.19 -10.70 -2.96
C ALA A 80 0.15 -10.55 -2.22
N HIS A 81 0.92 -11.65 -2.11
CA HIS A 81 2.24 -11.62 -1.50
C HIS A 81 3.25 -10.75 -2.29
N GLN A 82 3.26 -10.86 -3.61
CA GLN A 82 4.09 -10.00 -4.48
C GLN A 82 3.74 -8.52 -4.33
N MET A 83 2.44 -8.19 -4.28
CA MET A 83 1.98 -6.82 -4.08
C MET A 83 2.40 -6.27 -2.71
N ARG A 84 2.32 -7.05 -1.63
CA ARG A 84 2.81 -6.66 -0.30
C ARG A 84 4.31 -6.40 -0.26
N ALA A 85 5.10 -7.17 -1.01
CA ALA A 85 6.54 -6.95 -1.11
C ALA A 85 6.86 -5.60 -1.78
N VAL A 86 6.05 -5.18 -2.76
CA VAL A 86 6.21 -3.91 -3.48
C VAL A 86 5.70 -2.71 -2.68
N THR A 87 4.56 -2.86 -1.99
CA THR A 87 3.97 -1.77 -1.18
C THR A 87 4.70 -1.56 0.15
N GLY A 88 5.58 -2.50 0.52
CA GLY A 88 6.26 -2.54 1.80
C GLY A 88 5.31 -3.10 2.86
N ALA A 89 5.67 -4.28 3.40
CA ALA A 89 4.96 -4.91 4.51
C ALA A 89 4.65 -3.85 5.57
N GLY A 90 3.35 -3.64 5.81
CA GLY A 90 2.81 -2.49 6.53
C GLY A 90 3.71 -2.09 7.68
N ARG A 91 4.29 -0.88 7.58
CA ARG A 91 4.69 -0.15 8.77
C ARG A 91 3.38 0.12 9.49
N THR A 92 3.04 -0.80 10.37
CA THR A 92 1.85 -0.81 11.20
C THR A 92 1.54 0.62 11.61
N GLY A 93 0.30 1.04 11.37
CA GLY A 93 -0.26 2.20 12.03
C GLY A 93 -0.24 1.93 13.53
N ARG A 94 0.91 2.16 14.16
CA ARG A 94 1.05 2.18 15.60
C ARG A 94 0.31 3.43 16.05
N GLY A 95 -0.97 3.23 16.34
CA GLY A 95 -1.75 4.10 17.20
C GLY A 95 -0.88 4.52 18.39
N GLY A 96 -0.67 5.83 18.48
CA GLY A 96 0.11 6.47 19.53
C GLY A 96 -0.39 7.90 19.72
N ARG A 97 -1.70 8.11 19.59
CA ARG A 97 -2.34 9.29 20.17
C ARG A 97 -2.48 9.01 21.67
N SER A 98 -1.43 9.33 22.44
CA SER A 98 -1.57 9.50 23.88
C SER A 98 -2.68 10.52 24.12
N PRO A 99 -3.70 10.23 24.94
CA PRO A 99 -4.55 11.28 25.45
C PRO A 99 -3.69 12.15 26.38
N GLU A 100 -3.50 13.41 26.00
CA GLU A 100 -3.07 14.46 26.90
C GLU A 100 -3.96 14.42 28.16
N ARG A 101 -3.37 14.08 29.29
CA ARG A 101 -3.96 14.35 30.61
C ARG A 101 -3.82 15.86 30.87
N PRO A 102 -4.92 16.60 31.10
CA PRO A 102 -4.81 17.97 31.57
C PRO A 102 -4.23 17.96 32.99
N ARG A 103 -3.15 18.71 33.21
CA ARG A 103 -2.64 19.01 34.54
C ARG A 103 -3.56 20.06 35.17
N THR A 104 -4.27 19.68 36.21
CA THR A 104 -4.76 20.58 37.27
C THR A 104 -3.63 20.83 38.26
#